data_AF-Q4G011-F1
#
_entry.id   AF-Q4G011-F1
#
_cell.length_a   1.000
_cell.length_b   1.000
_cell.length_c   1.000
_cell.angle_alpha   90.00
_cell.angle_beta   90.00
_cell.angle_gamma   90.00
#
_symmetry.space_group_name_H-M   'P 1'
#
loop_
_entity.id
_entity.type
_entity.pdbx_description
1 polymer ?
#
loop_
_entity_poly.entity_id
_entity_poly.type
_entity_poly.pdbx_seq_one_letter_code
_entity_poly.pdbx_strand_id
1 'polypeptide(L)' 'LVVWDESSNKVRNYRIFEKDSKFYLEGEVLFASVGSMVEHYHTHVLPSHQSLLLRHPYGYAGPR' A
#
# COMPACT_ATOMS: atom_id res chain seq x y z
N LEU A 1 5.20 -5.01 -0.31
CA LEU A 1 3.74 -4.92 -0.09
C LEU A 1 3.05 -5.74 -1.17
N VAL A 2 2.29 -6.76 -0.76
CA VAL A 2 1.53 -7.63 -1.68
C VAL A 2 0.06 -7.21 -1.60
N VAL A 3 -0.53 -6.87 -2.73
CA VAL A 3 -1.90 -6.34 -2.82
C VAL A 3 -2.71 -7.19 -3.78
N TRP A 4 -3.95 -7.51 -3.42
CA TRP A 4 -4.90 -8.14 -4.32
C TRP A 4 -5.69 -7.07 -5.08
N ASP A 5 -5.61 -7.10 -6.41
CA ASP A 5 -6.35 -6.21 -7.29
C ASP A 5 -7.59 -6.94 -7.83
N GLU A 6 -8.76 -6.65 -7.24
CA GLU A 6 -10.06 -7.20 -7.63
C GLU A 6 -10.43 -6.84 -9.08
N SER A 7 -9.98 -5.69 -9.60
CA SER A 7 -10.35 -5.24 -10.95
C SER A 7 -9.70 -6.09 -12.05
N SER A 8 -8.50 -6.60 -11.80
CA SER A 8 -7.74 -7.42 -12.75
C SER A 8 -7.59 -8.88 -12.33
N ASN A 9 -8.12 -9.24 -11.16
CA ASN A 9 -8.02 -10.57 -10.56
C ASN A 9 -6.56 -11.06 -10.43
N LYS A 10 -5.66 -10.14 -10.03
CA LYS A 10 -4.21 -10.38 -9.98
C LYS A 10 -3.59 -9.85 -8.69
N VAL A 11 -2.47 -10.46 -8.33
CA VAL A 11 -1.58 -9.95 -7.28
C VAL A 11 -0.69 -8.84 -7.85
N ARG A 12 -0.55 -7.74 -7.10
CA ARG A 12 0.38 -6.64 -7.36
C ARG A 12 1.46 -6.61 -6.28
N ASN A 13 2.71 -6.50 -6.72
CA ASN A 13 3.86 -6.47 -5.83
C ASN A 13 4.49 -5.07 -5.87
N TYR A 14 4.51 -4.41 -4.73
CA TYR A 14 5.19 -3.13 -4.57
C TYR A 14 6.40 -3.29 -3.67
N ARG A 15 7.55 -2.81 -4.14
CA ARG A 15 8.74 -2.71 -3.31
C ARG A 15 8.58 -1.53 -2.36
N ILE A 16 8.77 -1.79 -1.07
CA ILE A 16 8.88 -0.73 -0.07
C ILE A 16 10.36 -0.39 -0.01
N PHE A 17 10.68 0.85 -0.32
CA PHE A 17 12.02 1.41 -0.17
C PHE A 17 12.12 2.14 1.17
N GLU A 18 13.34 2.22 1.69
CA GLU A 18 13.67 2.99 2.88
C GLU A 18 14.84 3.91 2.56
N LYS A 19 14.70 5.19 2.89
CA LYS A 19 15.76 6.20 2.78
C LYS A 19 15.59 7.23 3.89
N ASP A 20 16.68 7.56 4.59
CA ASP A 20 16.69 8.56 5.66
C ASP A 20 15.61 8.28 6.73
N SER A 21 15.42 7.00 7.10
CA SER A 21 14.35 6.51 8.00
C SER A 21 12.91 6.80 7.54
N LYS A 22 12.71 7.04 6.24
CA LYS A 22 11.39 7.20 5.62
C LYS A 22 11.11 6.08 4.64
N PHE A 23 9.85 5.68 4.57
CA PHE A 23 9.36 4.62 3.70
C PHE A 23 8.66 5.19 2.48
N TYR A 24 8.79 4.54 1.32
CA TYR A 24 8.12 4.94 0.08
C TYR A 24 7.99 3.77 -0.90
N LEU A 25 7.13 3.94 -1.92
CA LEU A 25 6.97 3.00 -3.04
C LEU A 25 7.64 3.57 -4.32
N GLU A 26 7.12 3.26 -5.50
CA GLU A 26 7.50 3.95 -6.74
C GLU A 26 6.83 5.34 -6.76
N GLY A 27 7.54 6.38 -6.28
CA GLY A 27 7.06 7.76 -6.25
C GLY A 27 7.83 8.65 -5.27
N GLU A 28 7.44 9.92 -5.18
CA GLU A 28 8.12 10.94 -4.34
C GLU A 28 7.53 11.08 -2.92
N VAL A 29 6.45 10.37 -2.59
CA VAL A 29 5.80 10.50 -1.28
C VAL A 29 6.55 9.66 -0.24
N LEU A 30 7.12 10.33 0.74
CA LEU A 30 7.89 9.75 1.83
C LEU A 30 7.06 9.72 3.12
N PHE A 31 7.09 8.58 3.82
CA PHE A 31 6.31 8.34 5.03
C PHE A 31 7.21 8.10 6.23
N ALA A 32 6.85 8.62 7.40
CA ALA A 32 7.62 8.43 8.63
C ALA A 32 7.57 6.97 9.15
N SER A 33 6.54 6.22 8.78
CA SER A 33 6.37 4.81 9.13
C SER A 33 5.59 4.06 8.07
N VAL A 34 5.72 2.73 8.04
CA VAL A 34 4.88 1.86 7.20
C VAL A 34 3.38 2.06 7.51
N GLY A 35 3.01 2.30 8.77
CA GLY A 35 1.62 2.58 9.16
C GLY A 35 1.07 3.82 8.45
N SER A 36 1.80 4.94 8.51
CA SER A 36 1.39 6.17 7.81
C SER A 36 1.29 6.02 6.29
N MET A 37 2.14 5.18 5.69
CA MET A 37 2.04 4.83 4.27
C MET A 37 0.76 4.04 3.96
N VAL A 38 0.42 3.06 4.80
CA VAL A 38 -0.78 2.23 4.62
C VAL A 38 -2.04 3.08 4.75
N GLU A 39 -2.10 3.96 5.76
CA GLU A 39 -3.22 4.89 5.97
C GLU A 39 -3.40 5.84 4.78
N HIS A 40 -2.31 6.37 4.24
CA HIS A 40 -2.36 7.22 3.05
C HIS A 40 -2.96 6.48 1.85
N TYR A 41 -2.46 5.28 1.54
CA TYR A 41 -2.96 4.48 0.42
C TYR A 41 -4.32 3.79 0.69
N HIS A 42 -4.91 4.00 1.87
CA HIS A 42 -6.32 3.68 2.10
C HIS A 42 -7.26 4.66 1.39
N THR A 43 -6.82 5.91 1.22
CA THR A 43 -7.58 6.99 0.58
C THR A 43 -6.99 7.46 -0.75
N HIS A 44 -5.72 7.15 -1.02
CA HIS A 44 -5.00 7.51 -2.24
C HIS A 44 -4.63 6.27 -3.05
N VAL A 45 -4.75 6.37 -4.37
CA VAL A 45 -4.49 5.27 -5.30
C VAL A 45 -3.01 4.89 -5.26
N LEU A 46 -2.73 3.58 -5.26
CA LEU A 46 -1.38 3.06 -5.37
C LEU A 46 -0.74 3.47 -6.70
N PRO A 47 0.59 3.68 -6.73
CA PRO A 47 1.29 4.03 -7.96
C PRO A 47 1.01 3.06 -9.11
N SER A 48 1.07 3.60 -10.34
CA SER A 48 0.88 2.85 -11.59
C SER A 48 -0.53 2.27 -11.79
N HIS A 49 -1.52 2.66 -10.98
CA HIS A 49 -2.91 2.21 -11.08
C HIS A 49 -3.89 3.39 -11.06
N GLN A 50 -5.12 3.16 -11.54
CA GLN A 50 -6.16 4.20 -11.64
C GLN A 50 -7.13 4.20 -10.45
N SER A 51 -7.29 3.06 -9.76
CA SER A 51 -8.32 2.90 -8.72
C SER A 51 -7.93 1.94 -7.58
N LEU A 52 -6.70 1.40 -7.58
CA LEU A 52 -6.27 0.41 -6.60
C LEU A 52 -5.90 1.07 -5.26
N LEU A 53 -6.70 0.83 -4.22
CA LEU A 53 -6.51 1.30 -2.85
C LEU A 53 -6.18 0.13 -1.92
N LEU A 54 -5.49 0.40 -0.80
CA LEU A 54 -5.35 -0.57 0.28
C LEU A 54 -6.66 -0.65 1.07
N ARG A 55 -7.20 -1.86 1.21
CA ARG A 55 -8.47 -2.10 1.92
C ARG A 55 -8.24 -2.78 3.26
N HIS A 56 -8.16 -4.11 3.24
CA HIS A 56 -8.04 -4.92 4.44
C HIS A 56 -6.66 -5.59 4.47
N PRO A 57 -5.98 -5.59 5.63
CA PRO A 57 -4.74 -6.32 5.78
C PRO A 57 -4.99 -7.82 5.63
N TYR A 58 -4.09 -8.51 4.94
CA TYR A 58 -4.17 -9.96 4.78
C TYR A 58 -4.08 -10.65 6.14
N GLY A 59 -4.98 -11.60 6.40
CA GLY A 59 -5.02 -12.37 7.65
C GLY A 59 -5.69 -11.66 8.84
N TYR A 60 -6.20 -10.45 8.66
CA TYR A 60 -6.96 -9.76 9.71
C TYR A 60 -8.43 -10.18 9.68
N ALA A 61 -8.89 -10.83 10.75
CA ALA A 61 -10.27 -11.31 10.89
C ALA A 61 -11.18 -10.36 11.70
N GLY A 62 -10.71 -9.15 12.03
CA GLY A 62 -11.41 -8.23 12.92
C GLY A 62 -11.32 -8.61 14.41
N PRO A 63 -11.75 -7.74 15.33
CA PRO A 63 -11.94 -8.09 16.73
C PRO A 63 -13.01 -9.19 16.84
N ARG A 64 -12.71 -10.22 17.64
CA ARG A 64 -13.69 -11.27 18.01
C ARG A 64 -14.49 -10.85 19.22
#